data_AF-A0A653BZP4-F1
#
_entry.id   AF-A0A653BZP4-F1
#
_cell.length_a   1.000
_cell.length_b   1.000
_cell.length_c   1.000
_cell.angle_alpha   90.00
_cell.angle_beta   90.00
_cell.angle_gamma   90.00
#
_symmetry.space_group_name_H-M   'P 1'
#
loop_
_entity.id
_entity.type
_entity.pdbx_description
1 polymer ?
#
loop_
_entity_poly.entity_id
_entity_poly.type
_entity_poly.pdbx_seq_one_letter_code
_entity_poly.pdbx_strand_id
1 'polypeptide(L)'
;MYITSVMYEFTFCYCYPVQKLIDQANQIGECIYLSNWEGTQYFNKEVVLIIALSQKGIHIVAGGMTDINSATGLKTVKAMVSYTAFLKTVTATG
;
A
#
# COMPACT_ATOMS: atom_id res chain seq x y z
N MET A 1 7.52 -21.85 -12.95
CA MET A 1 6.28 -21.45 -13.66
C MET A 1 5.09 -21.24 -12.72
N TYR A 2 4.76 -22.16 -11.81
CA TYR A 2 3.63 -21.97 -10.88
C TYR A 2 3.87 -20.87 -9.82
N ILE A 3 5.08 -20.80 -9.24
CA ILE A 3 5.41 -19.77 -8.24
C ILE A 3 5.30 -18.36 -8.84
N THR A 4 5.74 -18.17 -10.09
CA THR A 4 5.72 -16.88 -10.77
C THR A 4 4.30 -16.39 -11.08
N SER A 5 3.36 -17.29 -11.42
CA SER A 5 1.97 -16.91 -11.64
C SER A 5 1.27 -16.49 -10.34
N VAL A 6 1.52 -17.23 -9.25
CA VAL A 6 0.95 -16.90 -7.92
C VAL A 6 1.44 -15.54 -7.42
N MET A 7 2.72 -15.20 -7.62
CA MET A 7 3.24 -13.87 -7.22
C MET A 7 2.63 -12.73 -8.03
N TYR A 8 2.38 -12.98 -9.31
CA TYR A 8 1.76 -12.00 -10.20
C TYR A 8 0.31 -11.73 -9.78
N GLU A 9 -0.47 -12.79 -9.54
CA GLU A 9 -1.85 -12.68 -9.05
C GLU A 9 -1.93 -11.94 -7.71
N PHE A 10 -1.04 -12.25 -6.75
CA PHE A 10 -1.02 -11.57 -5.47
C PHE A 10 -0.72 -10.07 -5.61
N THR A 11 0.27 -9.71 -6.44
CA THR A 11 0.66 -8.32 -6.63
C THR A 11 -0.45 -7.53 -7.34
N PHE A 12 -1.05 -8.12 -8.37
CA PHE A 12 -2.07 -7.46 -9.17
C PHE A 12 -3.41 -7.33 -8.44
N CYS A 13 -3.85 -8.38 -7.75
CA CYS A 13 -5.15 -8.39 -7.07
C CYS A 13 -5.14 -7.66 -5.72
N TYR A 14 -4.01 -7.59 -5.02
CA TYR A 14 -3.94 -6.99 -3.69
C TYR A 14 -3.10 -5.72 -3.65
N CYS A 15 -1.82 -5.79 -4.06
CA CYS A 15 -0.91 -4.66 -3.89
C CYS A 15 -1.29 -3.46 -4.78
N TYR A 16 -1.72 -3.72 -6.02
CA TYR A 16 -2.08 -2.66 -6.97
C TYR A 16 -3.32 -1.83 -6.57
N PRO A 17 -4.50 -2.43 -6.28
CA PRO A 17 -5.67 -1.64 -5.89
C PRO A 17 -5.48 -0.93 -4.55
N VAL A 18 -4.74 -1.55 -3.61
CA VAL A 18 -4.43 -0.91 -2.32
C VAL A 18 -3.57 0.32 -2.53
N GLN A 19 -2.51 0.23 -3.34
CA GLN A 19 -1.67 1.40 -3.65
C GLN A 19 -2.48 2.53 -4.29
N LYS A 20 -3.31 2.20 -5.29
CA LYS A 20 -4.15 3.16 -5.98
C LYS A 20 -5.16 3.83 -5.04
N LEU A 21 -5.73 3.08 -4.10
CA LEU A 21 -6.65 3.61 -3.10
C LEU A 21 -5.95 4.59 -2.15
N ILE A 22 -4.73 4.26 -1.71
CA ILE A 22 -3.92 5.14 -0.85
C ILE A 22 -3.59 6.45 -1.59
N ASP A 23 -3.13 6.35 -2.84
CA ASP A 23 -2.80 7.52 -3.65
C ASP A 23 -4.03 8.41 -3.89
N GLN A 24 -5.18 7.82 -4.23
CA GLN A 24 -6.43 8.57 -4.40
C GLN A 24 -6.89 9.24 -3.11
N ALA A 25 -6.78 8.57 -1.97
CA ALA A 25 -7.17 9.15 -0.70
C ALA A 25 -6.27 10.32 -0.26
N ASN A 26 -4.97 10.25 -0.57
CA ASN A 26 -4.06 11.36 -0.37
C ASN A 26 -4.41 12.55 -1.29
N GLN A 27 -4.70 12.27 -2.56
CA GLN A 27 -5.09 13.29 -3.54
C GLN A 27 -6.41 14.00 -3.15
N ILE A 28 -7.40 13.26 -2.65
CA ILE A 28 -8.66 13.84 -2.20
C ILE A 28 -8.44 14.86 -1.07
N GLY A 29 -7.57 14.55 -0.10
CA GLY A 29 -7.27 15.49 0.98
C GLY A 29 -6.59 16.77 0.50
N GLU A 30 -5.67 16.66 -0.47
CA GLU A 30 -5.04 17.83 -1.10
C GLU A 30 -6.04 18.67 -1.90
N CYS A 31 -6.90 18.04 -2.71
CA CYS A 31 -7.93 18.75 -3.47
C CYS A 31 -8.91 19.49 -2.56
N ILE A 32 -9.31 18.86 -1.45
CA ILE A 32 -10.18 19.49 -0.46
C ILE A 32 -9.45 20.64 0.24
N TYR A 33 -8.19 20.48 0.62
CA TYR A 33 -7.38 21.55 1.22
C TYR A 33 -7.25 22.77 0.30
N LEU A 34 -7.07 22.55 -1.01
CA LEU A 34 -6.97 23.59 -2.03
C LEU A 34 -8.32 24.17 -2.45
N SER A 35 -9.43 23.57 -2.03
CA SER A 35 -10.77 24.10 -2.28
C SER A 35 -11.04 25.33 -1.41
N ASN A 36 -12.03 26.16 -1.77
CA ASN A 36 -12.41 27.34 -0.98
C ASN A 36 -13.24 26.95 0.28
N TRP A 37 -12.82 25.90 1.00
CA TRP A 37 -13.54 25.32 2.14
C TRP A 37 -13.65 26.31 3.30
N GLU A 38 -12.65 27.17 3.48
CA GLU A 38 -12.57 28.22 4.50
C GLU A 38 -13.76 29.19 4.49
N GLY A 39 -14.39 29.42 3.33
CA GLY A 39 -15.59 30.24 3.19
C GLY A 39 -16.89 29.55 3.63
N THR A 40 -16.84 28.27 3.97
CA THR A 40 -18.03 27.42 4.15
C THR A 40 -18.21 27.02 5.62
N GLN A 41 -18.96 27.82 6.37
CA GLN A 41 -19.12 27.67 7.82
C GLN A 41 -19.80 26.36 8.26
N TYR A 42 -20.54 25.68 7.38
CA TYR A 42 -21.28 24.46 7.68
C TYR A 42 -20.41 23.19 7.80
N PHE A 43 -19.28 23.11 7.07
CA PHE A 43 -18.50 21.88 6.96
C PHE A 43 -17.04 22.02 7.42
N ASN A 44 -16.62 23.19 7.92
CA ASN A 44 -15.23 23.47 8.31
C ASN A 44 -14.61 22.40 9.24
N LYS A 45 -15.33 21.94 10.26
CA LYS A 45 -14.82 20.91 11.19
C LYS A 45 -14.60 19.54 10.52
N GLU A 46 -15.48 19.17 9.59
CA GLU A 46 -15.44 17.87 8.91
C GLU A 46 -14.35 17.87 7.86
N VAL A 47 -14.23 18.98 7.12
CA VAL A 47 -13.17 19.21 6.15
C VAL A 47 -11.79 19.18 6.81
N VAL A 48 -11.60 19.89 7.93
CA VAL A 48 -10.33 19.86 8.68
C VAL A 48 -9.99 18.45 9.16
N LEU A 49 -10.99 17.68 9.61
CA LEU A 49 -10.79 16.29 10.02
C LEU A 49 -10.34 15.40 8.84
N ILE A 50 -10.97 15.55 7.66
CA ILE A 50 -10.61 14.80 6.46
C ILE A 50 -9.20 15.16 5.98
N ILE A 51 -8.83 16.44 6.01
CA ILE A 51 -7.48 16.91 5.66
C ILE A 51 -6.44 16.34 6.64
N ALA A 52 -6.71 16.39 7.95
CA ALA A 52 -5.81 15.83 8.96
C ALA A 52 -5.66 14.30 8.84
N LEU A 53 -6.74 13.59 8.51
CA LEU A 53 -6.70 12.15 8.24
C LEU A 53 -5.90 11.82 6.97
N SER A 54 -6.04 12.62 5.93
CA SER A 54 -5.28 12.46 4.68
C SER A 54 -3.79 12.71 4.88
N GLN A 55 -3.41 13.73 5.66
CA GLN A 55 -2.01 14.02 6.01
C GLN A 55 -1.34 12.89 6.82
N LYS A 56 -2.11 12.16 7.62
CA LYS A 56 -1.61 11.01 8.39
C LYS A 56 -1.28 9.81 7.49
N GLY A 57 -1.76 9.80 6.25
CA GLY A 57 -1.60 8.71 5.30
C GLY A 57 -2.53 7.54 5.59
N ILE A 58 -3.15 6.99 4.54
CA ILE A 58 -3.91 5.75 4.67
C ILE A 58 -2.93 4.57 4.69
N HIS A 59 -2.76 3.96 5.85
CA HIS A 59 -1.97 2.75 6.04
C HIS A 59 -2.91 1.54 6.11
N ILE A 60 -3.00 0.77 5.02
CA ILE A 60 -3.76 -0.48 5.01
C ILE A 60 -2.83 -1.59 5.49
N VAL A 61 -3.01 -2.02 6.75
CA VAL A 61 -2.16 -3.04 7.39
C VAL A 61 -2.77 -4.44 7.21
N ALA A 62 -2.01 -5.38 6.65
CA ALA A 62 -2.35 -6.81 6.64
C ALA A 62 -2.26 -7.36 8.07
N GLY A 63 -3.41 -7.68 8.66
CA GLY A 63 -3.49 -8.33 9.97
C GLY A 63 -2.87 -7.54 11.12
N GLY A 64 -2.66 -6.22 10.97
CA GLY A 64 -1.99 -5.37 11.97
C GLY A 64 -0.47 -5.53 12.04
N MET A 65 0.15 -6.35 11.17
CA MET A 65 1.58 -6.64 11.20
C MET A 65 2.38 -5.89 10.14
N THR A 66 1.83 -5.73 8.93
CA THR A 66 2.59 -5.18 7.81
C THR A 66 1.73 -4.35 6.87
N ASP A 67 2.18 -3.15 6.51
CA ASP A 67 1.51 -2.32 5.49
C ASP A 67 1.46 -3.04 4.15
N ILE A 68 0.26 -3.18 3.58
CA ILE A 68 0.03 -3.68 2.23
C ILE A 68 0.30 -2.52 1.27
N ASN A 69 1.58 -2.26 1.02
CA ASN A 69 2.02 -1.33 -0.02
C ASN A 69 2.75 -2.14 -1.10
N SER A 70 2.77 -1.62 -2.33
CA SER A 70 3.63 -2.12 -3.41
C SER A 70 5.07 -2.40 -2.96
N ALA A 71 5.63 -1.55 -2.09
CA ALA A 71 6.96 -1.72 -1.51
C ALA A 71 7.07 -2.99 -0.64
N THR A 72 6.06 -3.28 0.16
CA THR A 72 6.00 -4.50 0.99
C THR A 72 5.79 -5.73 0.13
N GLY A 73 4.90 -5.68 -0.87
CA GLY A 73 4.71 -6.77 -1.83
C GLY A 73 6.04 -7.16 -2.49
N LEU A 74 6.81 -6.18 -2.93
CA LEU A 74 8.14 -6.40 -3.51
C LEU A 74 9.14 -7.00 -2.51
N LYS A 75 9.14 -6.54 -1.25
CA LYS A 75 9.98 -7.12 -0.18
C LYS A 75 9.64 -8.59 0.05
N THR A 76 8.37 -8.95 0.06
CA THR A 76 7.92 -10.35 0.21
C THR A 76 8.41 -11.19 -0.97
N VAL A 77 8.24 -10.72 -2.20
CA VAL A 77 8.75 -11.42 -3.40
C VAL A 77 10.26 -11.60 -3.33
N LYS A 78 11.01 -10.56 -2.95
CA LYS A 78 12.46 -10.63 -2.78
C LYS A 78 12.86 -11.70 -1.76
N ALA A 79 12.19 -11.73 -0.60
CA ALA A 79 12.47 -12.72 0.44
C ALA A 79 12.21 -14.16 -0.06
N MET A 80 11.12 -14.37 -0.80
CA MET A 80 10.80 -15.68 -1.38
C MET A 80 11.87 -16.13 -2.38
N VAL A 81 12.33 -15.23 -3.26
CA VAL A 81 13.41 -15.55 -4.21
C VAL A 81 14.72 -15.84 -3.47
N SER A 82 15.10 -15.01 -2.50
CA SER A 82 16.29 -15.23 -1.68
C SER A 82 16.25 -16.58 -0.95
N TYR A 83 15.10 -16.94 -0.39
CA TYR A 83 14.93 -18.24 0.27
C TYR A 83 15.07 -19.41 -0.72
N THR A 84 14.46 -19.31 -1.90
CA THR A 84 14.65 -20.35 -2.93
C THR A 84 16.09 -20.46 -3.41
N ALA A 85 16.81 -19.34 -3.55
CA ALA A 85 18.22 -19.36 -3.91
C ALA A 85 19.08 -20.04 -2.82
N PHE A 86 18.83 -19.71 -1.56
CA PHE A 86 19.51 -20.33 -0.42
C PHE A 86 19.26 -21.84 -0.35
N LEU A 87 18.00 -22.28 -0.49
CA LEU A 87 17.66 -23.70 -0.52
C LEU A 87 18.40 -24.42 -1.65
N LYS A 88 18.47 -23.82 -2.85
CA LYS A 88 19.20 -24.40 -3.98
C LYS A 88 20.69 -24.54 -3.69
N THR A 89 21.33 -23.54 -3.10
CA THR A 89 22.75 -23.61 -2.76
C THR A 89 23.06 -24.71 -1.75
N VAL A 90 22.23 -24.84 -0.70
CA VAL A 90 22.41 -25.87 0.33
C VAL A 90 22.18 -27.27 -0.23
N THR A 91 21.20 -27.46 -1.10
CA THR A 91 20.95 -28.76 -1.74
C THR A 91 21.98 -29.14 -2.81
N ALA A 92 22.69 -28.18 -3.39
CA ALA A 92 23.71 -28.42 -4.42
C ALA A 92 25.10 -28.72 -3.85
N THR A 93 25.30 -28.53 -2.54
CA THR A 93 26.57 -28.77 -1.83
C THR A 93 26.57 -30.06 -1.01
N GLY A 94 25.50 -30.87 -1.08
CA GLY A 94 25.36 -32.16 -0.41
C GLY A 94 25.41 -33.35 -1.36
#